data_AF-A0A8J3IIE0-F1
#
_entry.id   AF-A0A8J3IIE0-F1
#
_cell.length_a   1.000
_cell.length_b   1.000
_cell.length_c   1.000
_cell.angle_alpha   90.00
_cell.angle_beta   90.00
_cell.angle_gamma   90.00
#
_symmetry.space_group_name_H-M   'P 1'
#
loop_
_entity.id
_entity.type
_entity.pdbx_description
1 polymer ?
#
loop_
_entity_poly.entity_id
_entity_poly.type
_entity_poly.pdbx_seq_one_letter_code
_entity_poly.pdbx_strand_id
1 'polypeptide(L)' 'MNENTESTQGEMRYYNSILDAIGNTPLIRLHRVTSDVPPLVLAKMEMFNPGGA' A
#
# COMPACT_ATOMS: atom_id res chain seq x y z
N MET A 1 25.62 -3.25 9.21
CA MET A 1 25.51 -1.80 9.48
C MET A 1 24.05 -1.54 9.79
N ASN A 2 23.75 -1.26 11.06
CA ASN A 2 22.39 -0.99 11.51
C ASN A 2 22.16 0.50 11.33
N GLU A 3 21.16 0.85 10.52
CA GLU A 3 20.58 2.19 10.54
C GLU A 3 19.10 2.04 10.86
N ASN A 4 18.81 2.24 12.16
CA ASN A 4 17.49 2.63 12.62
C ASN A 4 17.19 3.99 11.99
N THR A 5 16.10 4.10 11.24
CA THR A 5 15.47 5.40 11.00
C THR A 5 13.98 5.19 10.76
N GLU A 6 13.21 5.40 11.82
CA GLU A 6 11.79 5.78 11.70
C GLU A 6 11.73 7.12 10.96
N SER A 7 11.38 7.10 9.67
CA SER A 7 10.96 8.29 8.95
C SER A 7 9.44 8.35 8.94
N THR A 8 8.86 8.85 10.04
CA THR A 8 7.45 9.24 10.10
C THR A 8 7.25 10.65 9.55
N GLN A 9 7.69 10.91 8.31
CA GLN A 9 7.16 11.96 7.44
C GLN A 9 7.32 11.52 5.99
N GLY A 10 6.20 11.44 5.26
CA GLY A 10 6.18 10.97 3.88
C GLY A 10 6.90 11.96 2.97
N GLU A 11 8.10 11.62 2.53
CA GLU A 11 8.77 12.35 1.46
C GLU A 11 7.88 12.37 0.22
N MET A 12 7.68 13.57 -0.36
CA MET A 12 6.95 13.70 -1.62
C MET A 12 7.74 13.02 -2.73
N ARG A 13 7.15 11.96 -3.29
CA ARG A 13 7.68 11.27 -4.47
C ARG A 13 7.13 11.93 -5.72
N TYR A 14 8.00 12.27 -6.66
CA TYR A 14 7.63 12.66 -8.02
C TYR A 14 8.14 11.61 -9.00
N TYR A 15 7.41 11.44 -10.10
CA TYR A 15 7.67 10.42 -11.12
C TYR A 15 7.85 11.06 -12.48
N ASN A 16 8.69 10.47 -13.34
CA ASN A 16 8.93 10.99 -14.69
C ASN A 16 7.79 10.64 -15.66
N SER A 17 7.03 9.59 -15.35
CA SER A 17 5.85 9.15 -16.10
C SER A 17 4.76 8.66 -15.15
N ILE A 18 3.50 8.77 -15.58
CA ILE A 18 2.35 8.16 -14.88
C ILE A 18 2.48 6.62 -14.80
N LEU A 19 3.18 6.00 -15.76
CA LEU A 19 3.43 4.56 -15.76
C LEU A 19 4.33 4.14 -14.59
N ASP A 20 5.22 5.03 -14.15
CA ASP A 20 6.12 4.75 -13.02
C ASP A 20 5.38 4.74 -11.67
N ALA A 21 4.15 5.29 -11.64
CA ALA A 21 3.27 5.30 -10.48
C ALA A 21 2.31 4.08 -10.42
N ILE A 22 2.40 3.14 -11.38
CA ILE A 22 1.62 1.89 -11.37
C ILE A 22 2.23 0.89 -10.37
N GLY A 23 1.38 0.18 -9.64
CA GLY A 23 1.77 -0.84 -8.68
C GLY A 23 2.10 -0.26 -7.30
N ASN A 24 2.84 -1.03 -6.48
CA ASN A 24 3.12 -0.70 -5.07
C ASN A 24 1.87 -0.28 -4.26
N THR A 25 0.70 -0.72 -4.69
CA THR A 25 -0.57 -0.48 -4.02
C THR A 25 -0.60 -1.18 -2.67
N PRO A 26 -1.18 -0.56 -1.64
CA PRO A 26 -1.13 -1.10 -0.29
C PRO A 26 -1.93 -2.41 -0.19
N LEU A 27 -1.42 -3.31 0.66
CA LEU A 27 -2.19 -4.42 1.20
C LEU A 27 -2.78 -3.98 2.53
N ILE A 28 -4.12 -3.94 2.63
CA ILE A 28 -4.84 -3.50 3.81
C ILE A 28 -5.49 -4.69 4.49
N ARG A 29 -5.23 -4.85 5.79
CA ARG A 29 -5.88 -5.88 6.60
C ARG A 29 -7.37 -5.59 6.77
N LEU A 30 -8.21 -6.56 6.40
CA LEU A 30 -9.64 -6.51 6.70
C LEU A 30 -9.85 -6.99 8.14
N HIS A 31 -10.51 -6.17 8.95
CA HIS A 31 -10.77 -6.50 10.36
C HIS A 31 -12.24 -6.88 10.59
N ARG A 32 -13.17 -5.99 10.22
CA ARG A 32 -14.59 -6.13 10.56
C ARG A 32 -15.31 -7.21 9.76
N VAL A 33 -15.09 -7.27 8.45
CA VAL A 33 -15.82 -8.17 7.54
C VAL A 33 -15.27 -9.60 7.52
N THR A 34 -14.12 -9.82 8.17
CA THR A 34 -13.45 -11.11 8.24
C THR A 34 -13.16 -11.50 9.69
N SER A 35 -13.93 -10.96 10.65
CA SER A 35 -13.68 -11.16 12.09
C SER A 35 -13.98 -12.59 12.57
N ASP A 36 -14.71 -13.36 11.79
CA ASP A 36 -15.21 -14.70 12.08
C ASP A 36 -14.40 -15.82 11.40
N VAL A 37 -13.40 -15.48 10.58
CA VAL A 37 -12.57 -16.46 9.88
C VAL A 37 -11.13 -16.46 10.44
N PRO A 38 -10.52 -17.64 10.68
CA PRO A 38 -9.15 -17.74 11.20
C PRO A 38 -8.04 -17.17 10.29
N PRO A 39 -8.12 -17.23 8.94
CA PRO A 39 -7.01 -16.79 8.08
C PRO A 39 -6.77 -15.28 8.09
N LEU A 40 -5.54 -14.89 7.76
CA LEU A 40 -5.20 -13.50 7.41
C LEU A 40 -5.86 -13.12 6.09
N VAL A 41 -6.78 -12.14 6.13
CA VAL A 41 -7.38 -11.57 4.92
C VAL A 41 -6.84 -10.15 4.68
N LEU A 42 -6.24 -9.97 3.51
CA LEU A 42 -5.71 -8.69 3.04
C LEU A 42 -6.42 -8.31 1.74
N ALA A 43 -6.77 -7.03 1.62
CA ALA A 43 -7.27 -6.47 0.38
C ALA A 43 -6.15 -5.70 -0.32
N LYS A 44 -5.93 -6.02 -1.60
CA LYS A 44 -4.99 -5.32 -2.48
C LYS A 44 -5.70 -4.11 -3.09
N MET A 45 -5.25 -2.90 -2.76
CA MET A 45 -5.96 -1.67 -3.12
C MET A 45 -5.57 -1.17 -4.52
N GLU A 46 -5.91 -1.91 -5.57
CA GLU A 46 -5.55 -1.56 -6.96
C GLU A 46 -6.15 -0.22 -7.44
N MET A 47 -7.23 0.25 -6.83
CA MET A 47 -7.80 1.58 -7.12
C MET A 47 -6.83 2.76 -6.89
N PHE A 48 -5.71 2.53 -6.18
CA PHE A 48 -4.65 3.53 -6.01
C PHE A 48 -3.70 3.61 -7.21
N ASN A 49 -3.78 2.69 -8.17
CA ASN A 49 -3.14 2.90 -9.46
C ASN A 49 -3.72 4.16 -10.12
N PRO A 50 -2.92 4.93 -10.88
CA PRO A 50 -3.39 6.17 -11.52
C PRO A 50 -4.59 5.99 -12.48
N GLY A 51 -4.78 4.79 -13.03
CA GLY A 51 -5.92 4.45 -13.89
C GLY A 51 -7.20 4.08 -13.12
N GLY A 52 -7.13 3.94 -11.79
CA GLY A 52 -8.28 3.65 -10.92
C GLY A 52 -8.78 2.19 -10.95
N ALA A 53 -8.05 1.27 -11.58
CA ALA A 53 -8.39 -0.15 -11.72
C ALA A 53 -7.19 -1.06 -11.49
#